data_AF-M2RU60-F1
#
_entry.id   AF-M2RU60-F1
#
_cell.length_a   1.000
_cell.length_b   1.000
_cell.length_c   1.000
_cell.angle_alpha   90.00
_cell.angle_beta   90.00
_cell.angle_gamma   90.00
#
_symmetry.space_group_name_H-M   'P 1'
#
loop_
_entity.id
_entity.type
_entity.pdbx_description
1 polymer ?
#
loop_
_entity_poly.entity_id
_entity_poly.type
_entity_poly.pdbx_seq_one_letter_code
_entity_poly.pdbx_strand_id
1 'polypeptide(L)' 'LMATPNEKPIRKPKIATLDKYNRSRTKLRTFLTNIDLYCGYNDVPNDEEKILIANTYMKGKAAS' A
#
# COMPACT_ATOMS: atom_id res chain seq x y z
N LEU A 1 -20.76 6.39 -39.11
CA LEU A 1 -20.68 5.68 -37.81
C LEU A 1 -19.21 5.45 -37.51
N MET A 2 -18.60 6.24 -36.62
CA MET A 2 -17.23 6.01 -36.19
C MET A 2 -17.25 4.97 -35.08
N ALA A 3 -16.59 3.84 -35.27
CA ALA A 3 -16.39 2.86 -34.21
C ALA A 3 -15.39 3.44 -33.19
N THR A 4 -15.83 3.60 -31.96
CA THR A 4 -14.94 3.90 -30.83
C THR A 4 -13.97 2.73 -30.64
N PRO A 5 -12.65 2.98 -30.53
CA PRO A 5 -11.70 1.93 -30.18
C PRO A 5 -12.12 1.33 -28.84
N ASN A 6 -12.26 0.01 -28.81
CA ASN A 6 -12.62 -0.72 -27.60
C ASN A 6 -11.40 -0.68 -26.66
N GLU A 7 -11.26 0.40 -25.89
CA GLU A 7 -10.18 0.57 -24.93
C GLU A 7 -10.25 -0.59 -23.94
N LYS A 8 -9.22 -1.45 -23.95
CA LYS A 8 -9.09 -2.48 -22.92
C LYS A 8 -8.92 -1.74 -21.58
N PRO A 9 -9.72 -2.05 -20.56
CA PRO A 9 -9.55 -1.44 -19.25
C PRO A 9 -8.11 -1.72 -18.78
N ILE A 10 -7.41 -0.65 -18.41
CA ILE A 10 -6.08 -0.75 -17.81
C ILE A 10 -6.25 -1.56 -16.52
N ARG A 11 -5.82 -2.82 -16.56
CA ARG A 11 -5.85 -3.68 -15.37
C ARG A 11 -4.80 -3.15 -14.42
N LYS A 12 -5.21 -2.59 -13.29
CA LYS A 12 -4.27 -2.23 -12.22
C LYS A 12 -3.45 -3.48 -11.82
N PRO A 13 -2.13 -3.39 -11.66
CA PRO A 13 -1.28 -4.51 -11.24
C PRO A 13 -1.78 -5.16 -9.94
N LYS A 14 -1.65 -6.48 -9.77
CA LYS A 14 -1.97 -7.10 -8.47
C LYS A 14 -0.88 -6.75 -7.46
N ILE A 15 -1.27 -6.16 -6.32
CA ILE A 15 -0.37 -5.93 -5.19
C ILE A 15 -0.48 -7.08 -4.17
N ALA A 16 0.64 -7.41 -3.53
CA ALA A 16 0.65 -8.38 -2.44
C ALA A 16 -0.08 -7.82 -1.20
N THR A 17 -0.69 -8.72 -0.42
CA THR A 17 -1.29 -8.35 0.86
C THR A 17 -0.21 -7.88 1.83
N LEU A 18 -0.53 -6.82 2.58
CA LEU A 18 0.41 -6.20 3.50
C LEU A 18 0.45 -6.94 4.84
N ASP A 19 1.66 -7.28 5.29
CA ASP A 19 1.89 -7.96 6.57
C ASP A 19 1.87 -6.98 7.77
N LYS A 20 1.40 -7.46 8.92
CA LYS A 20 1.45 -6.69 10.17
C LYS A 20 2.86 -6.62 10.77
N TYR A 21 3.34 -5.42 11.08
CA TYR A 21 4.63 -5.14 11.69
C TYR A 21 4.63 -5.25 13.21
N ASN A 22 5.59 -5.98 13.77
CA ASN A 22 5.69 -6.25 15.21
C ASN A 22 6.99 -5.72 15.87
N ARG A 23 7.58 -4.65 15.32
CA ARG A 23 8.87 -4.08 15.81
C ARG A 23 10.11 -4.93 15.50
N SER A 24 10.04 -5.81 14.51
CA SER A 24 11.21 -6.56 14.03
C SER A 24 12.23 -5.63 13.38
N ARG A 25 13.42 -5.50 13.99
CA ARG A 25 14.51 -4.65 13.46
C ARG A 25 14.91 -5.02 12.03
N THR A 26 14.92 -6.30 11.70
CA THR A 26 15.31 -6.79 10.37
C THR A 26 14.22 -6.58 9.32
N LYS A 27 12.96 -6.43 9.73
CA LYS A 27 11.81 -6.29 8.80
C LYS A 27 11.28 -4.86 8.69
N LEU A 28 11.80 -3.90 9.45
CA LEU A 28 11.34 -2.52 9.42
C LEU A 28 11.42 -1.91 8.02
N ARG A 29 12.56 -2.06 7.35
CA ARG A 29 12.76 -1.53 6.00
C ARG A 29 11.77 -2.12 5.00
N THR A 30 11.60 -3.44 5.02
CA THR A 30 10.63 -4.15 4.17
C THR A 30 9.20 -3.69 4.43
N PHE A 31 8.81 -3.52 5.70
CA PHE A 31 7.50 -3.01 6.07
C PHE A 31 7.24 -1.60 5.49
N LEU A 32 8.19 -0.68 5.67
CA LEU A 32 8.07 0.70 5.15
C LEU A 32 7.98 0.72 3.62
N THR A 33 8.80 -0.07 2.93
CA THR A 33 8.74 -0.19 1.46
C THR A 33 7.38 -0.73 1.00
N ASN A 34 6.83 -1.74 1.68
CA ASN A 34 5.54 -2.30 1.31
C ASN A 34 4.38 -1.31 1.55
N ILE A 35 4.45 -0.50 2.63
CA ILE A 35 3.50 0.58 2.88
C ILE A 35 3.54 1.61 1.76
N ASP A 36 4.73 2.05 1.37
CA ASP A 36 4.91 3.08 0.34
C ASP A 36 4.37 2.61 -1.02
N LEU A 37 4.71 1.37 -1.41
CA LEU A 37 4.17 0.73 -2.61
C LEU A 37 2.64 0.59 -2.57
N TYR A 38 2.08 0.22 -1.42
CA TYR A 38 0.63 0.13 -1.24
C TYR A 38 -0.04 1.50 -1.38
N CYS A 39 0.53 2.53 -0.79
CA CYS A 39 -0.01 3.88 -0.86
C CYS A 39 0.07 4.43 -2.28
N GLY A 40 1.19 4.23 -2.97
CA GLY A 40 1.35 4.60 -4.37
C GLY A 40 0.39 3.88 -5.31
N TYR A 41 0.12 2.59 -5.07
CA TYR A 41 -0.82 1.80 -5.87
C TYR A 41 -2.29 2.25 -5.69
N ASN A 42 -2.64 2.68 -4.48
CA ASN A 42 -3.99 3.15 -4.13
C ASN A 42 -4.15 4.67 -4.27
N ASP A 43 -3.16 5.36 -4.85
CA ASP A 43 -3.21 6.81 -5.08
C ASP A 43 -3.49 7.60 -3.79
N VAL A 44 -2.92 7.16 -2.65
CA VAL A 44 -3.17 7.79 -1.34
C VAL A 44 -2.62 9.23 -1.35
N PRO A 45 -3.49 10.25 -1.19
CA PRO A 45 -3.22 11.62 -1.59
C PRO A 45 -2.23 12.39 -0.71
N ASN A 46 -2.08 12.03 0.57
CA ASN A 46 -1.26 12.80 1.52
C ASN A 46 -0.56 11.91 2.55
N ASP A 47 0.41 12.50 3.24
CA ASP A 47 1.25 11.75 4.20
C ASP A 47 0.52 11.42 5.50
N GLU A 48 -0.50 12.20 5.89
CA GLU A 48 -1.32 11.89 7.08
C GLU A 48 -2.10 10.58 6.90
N GLU A 49 -2.70 10.39 5.73
CA GLU A 49 -3.42 9.15 5.37
C GLU A 49 -2.45 7.97 5.25
N LYS A 50 -1.26 8.18 4.68
CA LYS A 50 -0.22 7.13 4.64
C LYS A 50 0.22 6.70 6.04
N ILE A 51 0.39 7.66 6.96
CA ILE A 51 0.71 7.39 8.37
C ILE A 51 -0.43 6.61 9.03
N LEU A 52 -1.68 7.02 8.82
CA LEU A 52 -2.84 6.31 9.36
C LEU A 52 -2.90 4.87 8.85
N ILE A 53 -2.71 4.66 7.55
CA ILE A 53 -2.62 3.32 6.95
C ILE A 53 -1.51 2.52 7.63
N ALA A 54 -0.28 3.06 7.73
CA ALA A 54 0.84 2.37 8.39
C ALA A 54 0.50 1.93 9.82
N ASN A 55 -0.19 2.76 10.59
CA ASN A 55 -0.62 2.46 11.95
C ASN A 55 -1.59 1.26 11.99
N THR A 56 -2.51 1.13 11.04
CA THR A 56 -3.44 -0.04 10.98
C THR A 56 -2.73 -1.38 10.79
N TYR A 57 -1.50 -1.36 10.24
CA TYR A 57 -0.67 -2.53 10.03
C TYR A 57 0.38 -2.74 11.13
N MET A 58 0.39 -1.93 12.19
CA MET A 58 1.21 -2.21 13.37
C MET A 58 0.52 -3.23 14.29
N LYS A 59 1.29 -4.02 15.04
CA LYS A 59 0.79 -4.95 16.07
C LYS A 59 1.73 -5.10 17.25
N GLY A 60 1.18 -5.54 18.39
CA GLY A 60 1.94 -5.79 19.62
C GLY A 60 2.67 -4.52 20.08
N LYS A 61 3.95 -4.64 20.46
CA LYS A 61 4.79 -3.51 20.89
C LYS A 61 5.03 -2.42 19.85
N ALA A 62 4.62 -2.63 18.60
CA ALA A 62 4.66 -1.57 17.59
C ALA A 62 3.39 -0.70 17.59
N ALA A 63 2.30 -1.18 18.18
CA ALA A 63 1.00 -0.50 18.23
C ALA A 63 0.67 0.06 19.63
N SER A 64 1.66 0.09 20.53
CA SER A 64 1.54 0.58 21.92
C SER A 64 2.43 1.78 22.14
#